data_AF-A0A7C6XMM7-F1
#
_entry.id   AF-A0A7C6XMM7-F1
#
_cell.length_a   1.000
_cell.length_b   1.000
_cell.length_c   1.000
_cell.angle_alpha   90.00
_cell.angle_beta   90.00
_cell.angle_gamma   90.00
#
_symmetry.space_group_name_H-M   'P 1'
#
loop_
_entity.id
_entity.type
_entity.pdbx_description
1 polymer ?
#
loop_
_entity_poly.entity_id
_entity_poly.type
_entity_poly.pdbx_seq_one_letter_code
_entity_poly.pdbx_strand_id
1 'polypeptide(L)'
;MSRWNIDPAGVQSVLDSVGEDNEGLHKAVGEEQLADCYTGLDWGDGLTACIPDALNRLMEDQQTNLATIINGIDAGRLGVANATTAYNNGQEEMIGVFQTKAATAADDGDFSYFEKHGLLG
;
A
#
# COMPACT_ATOMS: atom_id res chain seq x y z
N MET A 1 -25.22 -13.60 4.39
CA MET A 1 -24.00 -13.19 3.66
C MET A 1 -23.50 -11.92 4.31
N SER A 2 -22.36 -11.94 5.00
CA SER A 2 -21.74 -10.75 5.57
C SER A 2 -21.49 -9.76 4.44
N ARG A 3 -22.13 -8.62 4.55
CA ARG A 3 -22.17 -7.54 3.56
C ARG A 3 -20.75 -7.20 3.12
N TRP A 4 -20.48 -7.32 1.83
CA TRP A 4 -19.26 -6.78 1.24
C TRP A 4 -19.40 -5.25 1.28
N ASN A 5 -18.93 -4.63 2.35
CA ASN A 5 -18.96 -3.19 2.53
C ASN A 5 -17.56 -2.79 3.03
N ILE A 6 -16.73 -2.30 2.11
CA ILE A 6 -15.50 -1.62 2.50
C ILE A 6 -15.91 -0.31 3.17
N ASP A 7 -15.24 0.06 4.26
CA ASP A 7 -15.30 1.38 4.86
C ASP A 7 -14.14 2.21 4.28
N PRO A 8 -14.38 3.06 3.26
CA PRO A 8 -13.29 3.79 2.61
C PRO A 8 -12.64 4.80 3.55
N ALA A 9 -13.40 5.39 4.47
CA ALA A 9 -12.88 6.33 5.44
C ALA A 9 -11.97 5.64 6.46
N GLY A 10 -12.36 4.46 6.93
CA GLY A 10 -11.52 3.62 7.78
C GLY A 10 -10.22 3.20 7.11
N VAL A 11 -10.27 2.81 5.82
CA VAL A 11 -9.05 2.47 5.06
C VAL A 11 -8.15 3.71 4.88
N GLN A 12 -8.72 4.86 4.54
CA GLN A 12 -7.95 6.10 4.39
C GLN A 12 -7.24 6.48 5.69
N SER A 13 -7.93 6.38 6.84
CA SER A 13 -7.33 6.67 8.14
C SER A 13 -6.12 5.77 8.45
N VAL A 14 -6.19 4.49 8.09
CA VAL A 14 -5.05 3.57 8.24
C VAL A 14 -3.92 3.95 7.28
N LEU A 15 -4.24 4.25 6.03
CA LEU A 15 -3.25 4.67 5.02
C LEU A 15 -2.53 5.97 5.42
N ASP A 16 -3.23 6.90 6.05
CA ASP A 16 -2.68 8.15 6.55
C ASP A 16 -1.71 7.88 7.71
N SER A 17 -2.13 7.08 8.70
CA SER A 17 -1.26 6.69 9.83
C SER A 17 0.00 5.96 9.38
N VAL A 18 -0.11 5.00 8.46
CA VAL A 18 1.06 4.30 7.89
C VAL A 18 1.94 5.28 7.10
N GLY A 19 1.38 6.35 6.57
CA GLY A 19 2.13 7.40 5.91
C GLY A 19 2.97 8.25 6.84
N GLU A 20 2.38 8.69 7.93
CA GLU A 20 3.11 9.42 8.97
C GLU A 20 4.27 8.59 9.51
N ASP A 21 4.02 7.29 9.77
CA ASP A 21 5.05 6.35 10.20
C ASP A 21 6.15 6.16 9.13
N ASN A 22 5.77 6.01 7.86
CA ASN A 22 6.75 5.84 6.78
C ASN A 22 7.58 7.11 6.55
N GLU A 23 6.99 8.31 6.66
CA GLU A 23 7.73 9.56 6.62
C GLU A 23 8.72 9.68 7.78
N GLY A 24 8.34 9.23 8.97
CA GLY A 24 9.24 9.14 10.12
C GLY A 24 10.42 8.22 9.85
N LEU A 25 10.15 7.05 9.27
CA LEU A 25 11.19 6.08 8.87
C LEU A 25 12.12 6.65 7.80
N HIS A 26 11.59 7.28 6.75
CA HIS A 26 12.39 7.94 5.72
C HIS A 26 13.32 9.01 6.29
N LYS A 27 12.84 9.82 7.24
CA LYS A 27 13.66 10.84 7.89
C LYS A 27 14.76 10.24 8.74
N ALA A 28 14.48 9.16 9.48
CA ALA A 28 15.44 8.49 10.35
C ALA A 28 16.50 7.68 9.59
N VAL A 29 16.18 7.23 8.36
CA VAL A 29 17.08 6.48 7.46
C VAL A 29 17.68 7.40 6.39
N GLY A 30 17.52 8.72 6.54
CA GLY A 30 18.02 9.70 5.58
C GLY A 30 19.54 9.58 5.36
N GLU A 31 19.98 9.85 4.12
CA GLU A 31 21.39 9.74 3.71
C GLU A 31 22.35 10.51 4.63
N GLU A 32 21.92 11.64 5.20
CA GLU A 32 22.71 12.46 6.12
C GLU A 32 23.09 11.71 7.41
N GLN A 33 22.16 11.03 8.06
CA GLN A 33 22.42 10.31 9.31
C GLN A 33 23.24 9.04 9.11
N LEU A 34 23.07 8.39 7.95
CA LEU A 34 23.91 7.26 7.57
C LEU A 34 25.33 7.74 7.20
N ALA A 35 25.47 8.87 6.51
CA ALA A 35 26.77 9.46 6.16
C ALA A 35 27.61 9.83 7.39
N ASP A 36 26.98 10.37 8.43
CA ASP A 36 27.64 10.67 9.71
C ASP A 36 28.20 9.39 10.38
N CYS A 37 27.50 8.26 10.22
CA CYS A 37 27.99 6.99 10.73
C CYS A 37 29.20 6.47 9.93
N TYR A 38 29.17 6.61 8.59
CA TYR A 38 30.31 6.23 7.73
C TYR A 38 31.56 7.06 8.01
N THR A 39 31.41 8.37 8.17
CA THR A 39 32.54 9.25 8.51
C THR A 39 33.09 8.94 9.92
N GLY A 40 32.23 8.56 10.85
CA GLY A 40 32.61 8.07 12.17
C GLY A 40 33.29 6.70 12.18
N LEU A 41 33.32 5.98 11.06
CA LEU A 41 34.05 4.72 10.86
C LEU A 41 35.41 4.92 10.17
N ASP A 42 35.77 6.16 9.80
CA ASP A 42 37.09 6.49 9.26
C ASP A 42 38.14 6.58 10.39
N TRP A 43 38.30 5.49 11.12
CA TRP A 43 39.30 5.33 12.16
C TRP A 43 39.91 3.94 12.10
N GLY A 44 41.23 3.90 12.14
CA GLY A 44 41.99 2.66 12.06
C GLY A 44 42.73 2.53 10.74
N ASP A 45 43.98 2.08 10.83
CA ASP A 45 44.87 1.84 9.69
C ASP A 45 45.70 0.57 9.98
N GLY A 46 46.38 0.05 8.96
CA GLY A 46 47.26 -1.11 9.09
C GLY A 46 46.54 -2.34 9.61
N LEU A 47 46.93 -2.83 10.78
CA LEU A 47 46.39 -4.08 11.34
C LEU A 47 44.90 -3.98 11.76
N THR A 48 44.38 -2.78 12.01
CA THR A 48 43.00 -2.58 12.48
C THR A 48 42.02 -2.21 11.38
N ALA A 49 42.48 -2.00 10.14
CA ALA A 49 41.65 -1.57 9.00
C ALA A 49 40.50 -2.56 8.68
N CYS A 50 40.63 -3.84 9.04
CA CYS A 50 39.59 -4.84 8.83
C CYS A 50 38.30 -4.59 9.63
N ILE A 51 38.38 -3.85 10.75
CA ILE A 51 37.24 -3.54 11.60
C ILE A 51 36.32 -2.48 10.96
N PRO A 52 36.81 -1.28 10.58
CA PRO A 52 35.98 -0.29 9.90
C PRO A 52 35.49 -0.83 8.54
N ASP A 53 36.29 -1.61 7.81
CA ASP A 53 35.84 -2.27 6.57
C ASP A 53 34.63 -3.17 6.78
N ALA A 54 34.65 -4.02 7.83
CA ALA A 54 33.55 -4.92 8.14
C ALA A 54 32.29 -4.16 8.58
N LEU A 55 32.46 -3.09 9.35
CA LEU A 55 31.36 -2.24 9.79
C LEU A 55 30.74 -1.48 8.61
N ASN A 56 31.55 -0.93 7.70
CA ASN A 56 31.05 -0.27 6.49
C ASN A 56 30.20 -1.22 5.64
N ARG A 57 30.67 -2.45 5.40
CA ARG A 57 29.89 -3.47 4.67
C ARG A 57 28.57 -3.82 5.36
N LEU A 58 28.58 -3.96 6.68
CA LEU A 58 27.35 -4.19 7.44
C LEU A 58 26.37 -3.01 7.27
N MET A 59 26.86 -1.77 7.29
CA MET A 59 26.02 -0.59 7.10
C MET A 59 25.44 -0.51 5.68
N GLU A 60 26.22 -0.86 4.64
CA GLU A 60 25.75 -0.95 3.25
C GLU A 60 24.62 -1.99 3.10
N ASP A 61 24.80 -3.17 3.72
CA ASP A 61 23.77 -4.22 3.75
C ASP A 61 22.51 -3.73 4.48
N GLN A 62 22.66 -3.06 5.62
CA GLN A 62 21.51 -2.52 6.36
C GLN A 62 20.77 -1.43 5.56
N GLN A 63 21.49 -0.56 4.86
CA GLN A 63 20.87 0.46 4.00
C GLN A 63 20.03 -0.18 2.90
N THR A 64 20.54 -1.23 2.26
CA THR A 64 19.80 -1.98 1.24
C THR A 64 18.55 -2.65 1.81
N ASN A 65 18.66 -3.25 3.00
CA ASN A 65 17.53 -3.89 3.68
C ASN A 65 16.45 -2.87 4.05
N LEU A 66 16.85 -1.72 4.60
CA LEU A 66 15.92 -0.65 4.97
C LEU A 66 15.23 -0.06 3.74
N ALA A 67 15.96 0.17 2.64
CA ALA A 67 15.36 0.61 1.38
C ALA A 67 14.32 -0.39 0.87
N THR A 68 14.60 -1.69 0.99
CA THR A 68 13.64 -2.75 0.60
C THR A 68 12.38 -2.72 1.44
N ILE A 69 12.50 -2.51 2.76
CA ILE A 69 11.35 -2.40 3.68
C ILE A 69 10.51 -1.18 3.33
N ILE A 70 11.14 -0.02 3.19
CA ILE A 70 10.48 1.24 2.83
C ILE A 70 9.70 1.10 1.52
N ASN A 71 10.36 0.58 0.47
CA ASN A 71 9.71 0.33 -0.82
C ASN A 71 8.52 -0.64 -0.70
N GLY A 72 8.61 -1.64 0.19
CA GLY A 72 7.52 -2.56 0.48
C GLY A 72 6.32 -1.89 1.15
N ILE A 73 6.57 -0.98 2.10
CA ILE A 73 5.53 -0.18 2.75
C ILE A 73 4.82 0.71 1.73
N ASP A 74 5.58 1.41 0.88
CA ASP A 74 5.00 2.27 -0.16
C ASP A 74 4.17 1.49 -1.18
N ALA A 75 4.70 0.36 -1.66
CA ALA A 75 3.97 -0.53 -2.56
C ALA A 75 2.68 -1.06 -1.90
N GLY A 76 2.74 -1.41 -0.62
CA GLY A 76 1.59 -1.84 0.16
C GLY A 76 0.51 -0.76 0.28
N ARG A 77 0.89 0.46 0.64
CA ARG A 77 -0.04 1.60 0.73
C ARG A 77 -0.72 1.88 -0.60
N LEU A 78 0.06 1.96 -1.69
CA LEU A 78 -0.46 2.17 -3.03
C LEU A 78 -1.38 1.02 -3.47
N GLY A 79 -1.03 -0.22 -3.17
CA GLY A 79 -1.84 -1.39 -3.49
C GLY A 79 -3.20 -1.35 -2.80
N VAL A 80 -3.22 -1.08 -1.49
CA VAL A 80 -4.46 -0.99 -0.70
C VAL A 80 -5.33 0.19 -1.14
N ALA A 81 -4.73 1.36 -1.40
CA ALA A 81 -5.45 2.53 -1.90
C ALA A 81 -6.14 2.24 -3.25
N ASN A 82 -5.40 1.63 -4.20
CA ASN A 82 -5.94 1.28 -5.51
C ASN A 82 -7.01 0.19 -5.44
N ALA A 83 -6.83 -0.83 -4.59
CA ALA A 83 -7.83 -1.89 -4.40
C ALA A 83 -9.14 -1.32 -3.84
N THR A 84 -9.05 -0.39 -2.90
CA THR A 84 -10.23 0.29 -2.30
C THR A 84 -10.97 1.12 -3.36
N THR A 85 -10.25 1.89 -4.17
CA THR A 85 -10.83 2.65 -5.28
C THR A 85 -11.49 1.75 -6.32
N ALA A 86 -10.80 0.68 -6.75
CA ALA A 86 -11.34 -0.28 -7.72
C ALA A 86 -12.64 -0.94 -7.22
N TYR A 87 -12.67 -1.25 -5.92
CA TYR A 87 -13.86 -1.83 -5.29
C TYR A 87 -15.05 -0.87 -5.30
N ASN A 88 -14.84 0.39 -4.90
CA ASN A 88 -15.90 1.41 -4.90
C ASN A 88 -16.43 1.67 -6.32
N ASN A 89 -15.53 1.81 -7.30
CA ASN A 89 -15.92 1.99 -8.70
C ASN A 89 -16.74 0.81 -9.21
N GLY A 90 -16.35 -0.43 -8.85
CA GLY A 90 -17.10 -1.62 -9.21
C GLY A 90 -18.50 -1.67 -8.57
N GLN A 91 -18.66 -1.17 -7.35
CA GLN A 91 -19.98 -1.05 -6.72
C GLN A 91 -20.85 -0.01 -7.44
N GLU A 92 -20.30 1.16 -7.77
CA GLU A 92 -21.03 2.21 -8.50
C GLU A 92 -21.48 1.74 -9.89
N GLU A 93 -20.59 1.07 -10.63
CA GLU A 93 -20.91 0.48 -11.93
C GLU A 93 -22.02 -0.57 -11.80
N MET A 94 -21.91 -1.47 -10.82
CA MET A 94 -22.91 -2.50 -10.56
C MET A 94 -24.29 -1.89 -10.22
N ILE A 95 -24.34 -0.84 -9.39
CA ILE A 95 -25.58 -0.11 -9.07
C ILE A 95 -26.18 0.51 -10.34
N GLY A 96 -25.37 1.17 -11.16
CA GLY A 96 -25.83 1.80 -12.41
C GLY A 96 -26.39 0.79 -13.41
N VAL A 97 -25.75 -0.37 -13.54
CA VAL A 97 -26.24 -1.47 -14.38
C VAL A 97 -27.59 -1.97 -13.85
N PHE A 98 -27.74 -2.20 -12.54
CA PHE A 98 -29.01 -2.64 -11.97
C PHE A 98 -30.12 -1.63 -12.13
N GLN A 99 -29.85 -0.34 -11.91
CA GLN A 99 -30.83 0.73 -12.14
C GLN A 99 -31.30 0.75 -13.60
N THR A 100 -30.36 0.65 -14.54
CA THR A 100 -30.66 0.62 -15.97
C THR A 100 -31.51 -0.60 -16.31
N LYS A 101 -31.13 -1.79 -15.83
CA LYS A 101 -31.86 -3.04 -16.10
C LYS A 101 -33.24 -3.06 -15.43
N ALA A 102 -33.38 -2.44 -14.26
CA ALA A 102 -34.68 -2.31 -13.60
C ALA A 102 -35.60 -1.38 -14.39
N ALA A 103 -35.09 -0.27 -14.92
CA ALA A 103 -35.86 0.62 -15.78
C ALA A 103 -36.28 -0.06 -17.09
N THR A 104 -35.39 -0.82 -17.74
CA THR A 104 -35.71 -1.59 -18.94
C THR A 104 -36.78 -2.65 -18.66
N ALA A 105 -36.59 -3.47 -17.62
CA ALA A 105 -37.55 -4.52 -17.26
C ALA A 105 -38.92 -3.96 -16.87
N ALA A 106 -38.97 -2.75 -16.29
CA ALA A 106 -40.23 -2.07 -16.00
C ALA A 106 -40.96 -1.60 -17.27
N ASP A 107 -40.24 -1.34 -18.36
CA ASP A 107 -40.77 -0.88 -19.64
C ASP A 107 -41.23 -2.04 -20.53
N ASP A 108 -40.41 -3.09 -20.67
CA ASP A 108 -40.66 -4.22 -21.57
C ASP A 108 -41.20 -5.49 -20.89
N GLY A 109 -41.19 -5.53 -19.55
CA GLY A 109 -41.62 -6.69 -18.76
C GLY A 109 -40.64 -7.88 -18.78
N ASP A 110 -39.44 -7.73 -19.32
CA ASP A 110 -38.42 -8.78 -19.36
C ASP A 110 -37.53 -8.78 -18.10
N PHE A 111 -37.77 -9.75 -17.23
CA PHE A 111 -37.00 -9.94 -15.99
C PHE A 111 -35.87 -10.98 -16.11
N SER A 112 -35.60 -11.50 -17.31
CA SER A 112 -34.60 -12.56 -17.54
C SER A 112 -33.20 -12.19 -17.04
N TYR A 113 -32.86 -10.89 -17.06
CA TYR A 113 -31.61 -10.38 -16.49
C TYR A 113 -31.52 -10.67 -14.98
N PHE A 114 -32.59 -10.44 -14.22
CA PHE A 114 -32.62 -10.67 -12.77
C PHE A 114 -32.71 -12.16 -12.42
N GLU A 115 -33.44 -12.95 -13.22
CA GLU A 115 -33.50 -14.41 -13.11
C GLU A 115 -32.11 -15.04 -13.24
N LYS A 116 -31.36 -14.65 -14.27
CA LYS A 116 -30.04 -15.23 -14.57
C LYS A 116 -28.98 -14.90 -13.52
N HIS A 117 -29.15 -13.78 -12.80
CA HIS A 117 -28.20 -13.33 -11.78
C HIS A 117 -28.64 -13.69 -10.35
N GLY A 118 -29.70 -14.49 -10.19
CA GLY A 118 -30.15 -15.01 -8.89
C GLY A 118 -30.74 -13.93 -7.97
N LEU A 119 -31.36 -12.90 -8.54
CA LEU A 119 -31.84 -11.70 -7.83
C LEU A 119 -33.36 -11.58 -7.76
N LEU A 120 -34.10 -12.60 -8.17
CA LEU A 120 -35.50 -12.73 -7.78
C LEU A 120 -35.53 -13.17 -6.31
N GLY A 121 -36.12 -12.32 -5.46
CA GLY A 121 -36.15 -12.48 -4.01
C GLY A 121 -36.74 -13.78 -3.50
#